data_AF-A0A9D7A5X0-F1
#
_entry.id   AF-A0A9D7A5X0-F1
#
_cell.length_a   1.000
_cell.length_b   1.000
_cell.length_c   1.000
_cell.angle_alpha   90.00
_cell.angle_beta   90.00
_cell.angle_gamma   90.00
#
_symmetry.space_group_name_H-M   'P 1'
#
loop_
_entity.id
_entity.type
_entity.pdbx_description
1 polymer ?
#
loop_
_entity_poly.entity_id
_entity_poly.type
_entity_poly.pdbx_seq_one_letter_code
_entity_poly.pdbx_strand_id
1 'polypeptide(L)'
;MRNAPLAETLRLRATHGADCFYKVIPEKGCDIAVGIVEGQKFNRPQAPGGKGGSMTYADLENYQAIERAPVEGSYRGYTIKAVAPPSSGGLTMIQMLKMLERFPLGDASQGYGFGSLKTANVMADAMRLAFADRAVWIGDVDFVPVPMRGRCTPPTPAAVARPSCRGCA
;
A
#
# COMPACT_ATOMS: atom_id res chain seq x y z
N MET A 1 16.48 -24.24 8.99
CA MET A 1 17.31 -23.27 8.24
C MET A 1 18.14 -22.48 9.25
N ARG A 2 19.42 -22.19 8.97
CA ARG A 2 20.30 -21.37 9.83
C ARG A 2 20.87 -20.23 8.99
N ASN A 3 20.84 -19.00 9.50
CA ASN A 3 21.40 -17.81 8.84
C ASN A 3 22.20 -16.99 9.86
N ALA A 4 23.50 -17.30 9.97
CA ALA A 4 24.39 -16.64 10.94
C ALA A 4 24.58 -15.13 10.66
N PRO A 5 24.76 -14.67 9.39
CA PRO A 5 24.86 -13.24 9.09
C PRO A 5 23.63 -12.42 9.52
N LEU A 6 22.42 -12.93 9.28
CA LEU A 6 21.19 -12.25 9.71
C LEU A 6 21.10 -12.20 11.25
N ALA A 7 21.47 -13.29 11.92
CA ALA A 7 21.48 -13.31 13.38
C ALA A 7 22.41 -12.23 13.96
N GLU A 8 23.56 -12.00 13.32
CA GLU A 8 24.50 -10.95 13.75
C GLU A 8 23.94 -9.54 13.54
N THR A 9 23.33 -9.27 12.38
CA THR A 9 22.63 -8.01 12.12
C THR A 9 21.57 -7.72 13.19
N LEU A 10 20.80 -8.74 13.59
CA LEU A 10 19.77 -8.61 14.61
C LEU A 10 20.35 -8.40 16.02
N ARG A 11 21.51 -9.00 16.34
CA ARG A 11 22.22 -8.75 17.60
C ARG A 11 22.72 -7.31 17.67
N LEU A 12 23.35 -6.80 16.62
CA LEU A 12 23.80 -5.41 16.55
C LEU A 12 22.63 -4.43 16.76
N ARG A 13 21.50 -4.65 16.08
CA ARG A 13 20.29 -3.84 16.27
C ARG A 13 19.73 -3.95 17.69
N ALA A 14 19.76 -5.14 18.30
CA ALA A 14 19.27 -5.33 19.67
C ALA A 14 20.15 -4.60 20.70
N THR A 15 21.47 -4.60 20.52
CA THR A 15 22.43 -3.97 21.44
C THR A 15 22.52 -2.45 21.25
N HIS A 16 22.47 -1.96 20.01
CA HIS A 16 22.77 -0.56 19.68
C HIS A 16 21.59 0.24 19.13
N GLY A 17 20.41 -0.38 19.03
CA GLY A 17 19.18 0.25 18.56
C GLY A 17 19.08 0.36 17.03
N ALA A 18 18.05 1.06 16.56
CA ALA A 18 17.79 1.23 15.13
C ALA A 18 18.85 2.06 14.41
N ASP A 19 19.50 3.00 15.10
CA ASP A 19 20.59 3.80 14.55
C ASP A 19 21.73 2.94 13.98
N CYS A 20 21.97 1.76 14.56
CA CYS A 20 22.97 0.82 14.06
C CYS A 20 22.64 0.26 12.67
N PHE A 21 21.37 0.29 12.26
CA PHE A 21 20.91 -0.10 10.93
C PHE A 21 21.03 1.05 9.92
N TYR A 22 20.68 2.27 10.34
CA TYR A 22 20.53 3.43 9.44
C TYR A 22 21.78 4.30 9.33
N LYS A 23 22.67 4.27 10.33
CA LYS A 23 23.88 5.12 10.39
C LYS A 23 25.14 4.26 10.41
N VAL A 24 26.22 4.83 9.90
CA VAL A 24 27.56 4.25 10.05
C VAL A 24 28.13 4.70 11.39
N ILE A 25 28.31 3.78 12.33
CA ILE A 25 28.79 4.09 13.69
C ILE A 25 29.97 3.17 14.01
N PRO A 26 31.20 3.48 13.53
CA PRO A 26 32.35 2.61 13.64
C PRO A 26 32.71 2.23 15.08
N GLU A 27 32.55 3.15 16.02
CA GLU A 27 32.83 2.94 17.44
C GLU A 27 31.91 1.90 18.12
N LYS A 28 30.76 1.58 17.50
CA LYS A 28 29.84 0.53 17.95
C LYS A 28 29.89 -0.73 17.07
N GLY A 29 30.79 -0.78 16.08
CA GLY A 29 30.83 -1.85 15.09
C GLY A 29 29.58 -1.91 14.20
N CYS A 30 28.83 -0.81 14.08
CA CYS A 30 27.61 -0.76 13.27
C CYS A 30 27.97 -0.48 11.80
N ASP A 31 28.10 -1.55 11.01
CA ASP A 31 28.45 -1.53 9.60
C ASP A 31 27.28 -1.93 8.67
N ILE A 32 26.07 -2.11 9.22
CA ILE A 32 24.88 -2.55 8.46
C ILE A 32 24.59 -1.61 7.29
N ALA A 33 24.66 -0.29 7.50
CA ALA A 33 24.48 0.70 6.45
C ALA A 33 25.54 0.59 5.34
N VAL A 34 26.78 0.21 5.69
CA VAL A 34 27.85 -0.09 4.72
C VAL A 34 27.46 -1.29 3.87
N GLY A 35 27.02 -2.38 4.50
CA GLY A 35 26.56 -3.58 3.81
C GLY A 35 25.39 -3.30 2.85
N ILE A 36 24.45 -2.45 3.22
CA ILE A 36 23.31 -2.05 2.37
C ILE A 36 23.79 -1.26 1.15
N VAL A 37 24.56 -0.19 1.36
CA VAL A 37 25.00 0.74 0.31
C VAL A 37 26.00 0.08 -0.65
N GLU A 38 26.90 -0.76 -0.16
CA GLU A 38 27.81 -1.51 -1.04
C GLU A 38 27.09 -2.67 -1.73
N GLY A 39 26.20 -3.37 -1.01
CA GLY A 39 25.45 -4.50 -1.56
C GLY A 39 24.51 -4.11 -2.71
N GLN A 40 23.96 -2.90 -2.68
CA GLN A 40 23.07 -2.41 -3.74
C GLN A 40 23.82 -2.01 -5.02
N LYS A 41 25.11 -1.65 -4.94
CA LYS A 41 25.96 -1.30 -6.08
C LYS A 41 26.31 -2.49 -6.97
N PHE A 42 26.08 -3.71 -6.50
CA PHE A 42 26.37 -4.91 -7.27
C PHE A 42 25.62 -4.88 -8.61
N ASN A 43 26.34 -5.07 -9.71
CA ASN A 43 25.76 -5.04 -11.05
C ASN A 43 24.65 -6.09 -11.14
N ARG A 44 23.43 -5.64 -11.43
CA ARG A 44 22.27 -6.50 -11.64
C ARG A 44 22.00 -6.55 -13.15
N PRO A 45 22.30 -7.68 -13.83
CA PRO A 45 22.04 -7.81 -15.26
C PRO A 45 20.57 -7.58 -15.65
N GLN A 46 19.65 -7.78 -14.71
CA GLN A 46 18.22 -7.58 -14.90
C GLN A 46 17.78 -6.11 -14.68
N ALA A 47 18.64 -5.24 -14.15
CA ALA A 47 18.33 -3.83 -13.97
C ALA A 47 18.45 -3.08 -15.31
N PRO A 48 17.59 -2.09 -15.59
CA PRO A 48 17.70 -1.25 -16.79
C PRO A 48 19.09 -0.62 -16.89
N GLY A 49 19.85 -1.00 -17.92
CA GLY A 49 21.21 -0.51 -18.17
C GLY A 49 22.31 -1.14 -17.31
N GLY A 50 22.05 -2.24 -16.58
CA GLY A 50 23.07 -2.98 -15.81
C GLY A 50 23.71 -2.15 -14.69
N LYS A 51 23.04 -1.09 -14.22
CA LYS A 51 23.55 -0.24 -13.15
C LYS A 51 23.18 -0.82 -11.79
N GLY A 52 24.11 -0.74 -10.84
CA GLY A 52 23.79 -0.86 -9.42
C GLY A 52 22.85 0.27 -8.99
N GLY A 53 22.22 0.17 -7.82
CA GLY A 53 21.36 1.23 -7.33
C GLY A 53 22.14 2.50 -6.93
N SER A 54 21.40 3.53 -6.52
CA SER A 54 21.93 4.87 -6.23
C SER A 54 21.78 5.29 -4.76
N MET A 55 21.39 4.37 -3.87
CA MET A 55 21.22 4.65 -2.44
C MET A 55 22.56 5.01 -1.79
N THR A 56 22.55 6.07 -0.99
CA THR A 56 23.69 6.62 -0.26
C THR A 56 23.50 6.43 1.25
N TYR A 57 24.55 6.71 2.03
CA TYR A 57 24.43 6.75 3.49
C TYR A 57 23.45 7.84 3.96
N ALA A 58 23.42 8.98 3.27
CA ALA A 58 22.50 10.06 3.57
C ALA A 58 21.03 9.63 3.38
N ASP A 59 20.71 8.77 2.41
CA ASP A 59 19.35 8.25 2.25
C ASP A 59 18.90 7.42 3.44
N LEU A 60 19.80 6.61 4.02
CA LEU A 60 19.52 5.81 5.21
C LEU A 60 19.41 6.68 6.47
N GLU A 61 20.32 7.63 6.65
CA GLU A 61 20.34 8.51 7.82
C GLU A 61 19.14 9.48 7.86
N ASN A 62 18.67 9.93 6.70
CA ASN A 62 17.51 10.81 6.59
C ASN A 62 16.17 10.05 6.53
N TYR A 63 16.17 8.71 6.55
CA TYR A 63 14.94 7.95 6.57
C TYR A 63 14.13 8.21 7.85
N GLN A 64 12.85 8.54 7.70
CA GLN A 64 11.93 8.69 8.81
C GLN A 64 10.64 7.90 8.56
N ALA A 65 10.22 7.14 9.57
CA ALA A 65 8.90 6.54 9.57
C ALA A 65 7.86 7.62 9.89
N ILE A 66 6.83 7.75 9.04
CA ILE A 66 5.76 8.72 9.20
C ILE A 66 4.53 8.01 9.73
N GLU A 67 4.05 8.44 10.90
CA GLU A 67 2.75 7.98 11.43
C GLU A 67 1.61 8.69 10.69
N ARG A 68 0.64 7.92 10.22
CA ARG A 68 -0.51 8.43 9.47
C ARG A 68 -1.81 7.91 10.06
N ALA A 69 -2.80 8.79 10.16
CA ALA A 69 -4.15 8.38 10.52
C ALA A 69 -4.69 7.38 9.48
N PRO A 70 -5.42 6.34 9.91
CA PRO A 70 -5.99 5.38 8.97
C PRO A 70 -7.04 6.07 8.09
N VAL A 71 -7.26 5.51 6.90
CA VAL A 71 -8.47 5.81 6.15
C VAL A 71 -9.63 5.05 6.76
N GLU A 72 -10.78 5.70 6.88
CA GLU A 72 -11.96 5.13 7.52
C GLU A 72 -13.12 5.01 6.53
N GLY A 73 -13.88 3.93 6.67
CA GLY A 73 -15.08 3.65 5.91
C GLY A 73 -16.07 2.84 6.73
N SER A 74 -17.26 2.63 6.19
CA SER A 74 -18.27 1.76 6.80
C SER A 74 -18.72 0.68 5.83
N TYR A 75 -19.09 -0.48 6.35
CA TYR A 75 -19.69 -1.55 5.57
C TYR A 75 -20.67 -2.34 6.45
N ARG A 76 -21.96 -2.32 6.10
CA ARG A 76 -23.01 -3.10 6.78
C ARG A 76 -23.03 -2.96 8.31
N GLY A 77 -22.90 -1.72 8.79
CA GLY A 77 -22.91 -1.40 10.22
C GLY A 77 -21.56 -1.47 10.93
N TYR A 78 -20.51 -1.95 10.25
CA TYR A 78 -19.15 -1.99 10.80
C TYR A 78 -18.35 -0.76 10.37
N THR A 79 -17.49 -0.28 11.28
CA THR A 79 -16.44 0.71 10.96
C THR A 79 -15.18 -0.01 10.54
N ILE A 80 -14.59 0.42 9.43
CA ILE A 80 -13.38 -0.15 8.85
C ILE A 80 -12.30 0.92 8.91
N LYS A 81 -11.21 0.62 9.63
CA LYS A 81 -9.99 1.42 9.63
C LYS A 81 -8.91 0.69 8.85
N ALA A 82 -8.36 1.31 7.81
CA ALA A 82 -7.41 0.68 6.91
C ALA A 82 -6.21 1.59 6.63
N VAL A 83 -5.17 1.02 6.02
CA VAL A 83 -3.92 1.72 5.72
C VAL A 83 -4.15 2.89 4.76
N ALA A 84 -3.63 4.06 5.11
CA ALA A 84 -3.67 5.26 4.29
C ALA A 84 -2.59 5.27 3.18
N PRO A 85 -2.69 6.17 2.20
CA PRO A 85 -1.57 6.49 1.31
C PRO A 85 -0.28 6.74 2.12
N PRO A 86 0.90 6.28 1.64
CA PRO A 86 1.22 5.89 0.26
C PRO A 86 0.74 4.49 -0.17
N SER A 87 0.12 3.72 0.72
CA SER A 87 -0.53 2.48 0.33
C SER A 87 -1.85 2.74 -0.41
N SER A 88 -2.10 1.96 -1.47
CA SER A 88 -3.40 1.94 -2.14
C SER A 88 -4.44 1.06 -1.47
N GLY A 89 -4.02 0.19 -0.53
CA GLY A 89 -4.85 -0.91 -0.03
C GLY A 89 -6.15 -0.44 0.62
N GLY A 90 -6.06 0.49 1.58
CA GLY A 90 -7.23 0.92 2.34
C GLY A 90 -8.29 1.61 1.48
N LEU A 91 -7.89 2.59 0.66
CA LEU A 91 -8.81 3.31 -0.23
C LEU A 91 -9.46 2.39 -1.26
N THR A 92 -8.67 1.55 -1.94
CA THR A 92 -9.18 0.62 -2.97
C THR A 92 -10.17 -0.37 -2.35
N MET A 93 -9.87 -0.91 -1.17
CA MET A 93 -10.72 -1.87 -0.49
C MET A 93 -12.03 -1.23 -0.01
N ILE A 94 -11.98 -0.07 0.64
CA ILE A 94 -13.17 0.64 1.10
C ILE A 94 -14.06 1.02 -0.09
N GLN A 95 -13.47 1.45 -1.21
CA GLN A 95 -14.21 1.73 -2.45
C GLN A 95 -14.94 0.50 -2.98
N MET A 96 -14.27 -0.66 -3.04
CA MET A 96 -14.91 -1.92 -3.43
C MET A 96 -16.06 -2.29 -2.50
N LEU A 97 -15.86 -2.21 -1.19
CA LEU A 97 -16.91 -2.51 -0.21
C LEU A 97 -18.13 -1.60 -0.36
N LYS A 98 -17.91 -0.31 -0.62
CA LYS A 98 -19.00 0.65 -0.89
C LYS A 98 -19.77 0.31 -2.15
N MET A 99 -19.10 -0.14 -3.22
CA MET A 99 -19.77 -0.64 -4.42
C MET A 99 -20.54 -1.94 -4.17
N LEU A 100 -20.04 -2.80 -3.28
CA LEU A 100 -20.64 -4.10 -2.96
C LEU A 100 -21.79 -4.01 -1.93
N GLU A 101 -21.87 -2.93 -1.17
CA GLU A 101 -22.86 -2.72 -0.09
C GLU A 101 -24.31 -2.83 -0.59
N ARG A 102 -24.56 -2.48 -1.86
CA ARG A 102 -25.88 -2.56 -2.51
C ARG A 102 -26.35 -3.97 -2.89
N PHE A 103 -25.47 -4.97 -2.85
CA PHE A 103 -25.83 -6.36 -3.16
C PHE A 103 -26.02 -7.16 -1.88
N PRO A 104 -26.93 -8.15 -1.82
CA PRO A 104 -27.14 -8.96 -0.62
C PRO A 104 -26.10 -10.08 -0.54
N LEU A 105 -24.81 -9.73 -0.50
CA LEU A 105 -23.71 -10.71 -0.44
C LEU A 105 -23.84 -11.60 0.80
N GLY A 106 -23.68 -12.91 0.59
CA GLY A 106 -23.89 -13.93 1.61
C GLY A 106 -25.29 -14.54 1.59
N ASP A 107 -26.27 -13.91 0.94
CA ASP A 107 -27.62 -14.44 0.83
C ASP A 107 -27.72 -15.42 -0.34
N ALA A 108 -27.61 -16.71 -0.02
CA ALA A 108 -27.75 -17.80 -0.97
C ALA A 108 -29.15 -17.86 -1.61
N SER A 109 -30.21 -17.44 -0.90
CA SER A 109 -31.59 -17.46 -1.42
C SER A 109 -31.80 -16.49 -2.58
N GLN A 110 -31.03 -15.38 -2.60
CA GLN A 110 -31.02 -14.40 -3.69
C GLN A 110 -29.99 -14.71 -4.78
N GLY A 111 -29.27 -15.83 -4.62
CA GLY A 111 -28.19 -16.27 -5.51
C GLY A 111 -26.86 -15.57 -5.24
N TYR A 112 -26.71 -14.84 -4.13
CA TYR A 112 -25.48 -14.15 -3.71
C TYR A 112 -24.73 -14.91 -2.60
N GLY A 113 -24.89 -16.23 -2.54
CA GLY A 113 -24.12 -17.10 -1.64
C GLY A 113 -22.63 -17.11 -1.96
N PHE A 114 -21.83 -17.66 -1.03
CA PHE A 114 -20.41 -17.86 -1.25
C PHE A 114 -20.15 -18.75 -2.47
N GLY A 115 -19.23 -18.32 -3.35
CA GLY A 115 -18.88 -19.06 -4.57
C GLY A 115 -19.91 -19.02 -5.70
N SER A 116 -21.03 -18.30 -5.55
CA SER A 116 -22.01 -18.18 -6.63
C SER A 116 -21.51 -17.29 -7.78
N LEU A 117 -22.02 -17.52 -8.98
CA LEU A 117 -21.69 -16.71 -10.15
C LEU A 117 -22.08 -15.23 -9.95
N LYS A 118 -23.24 -14.94 -9.33
CA LYS A 118 -23.64 -13.55 -9.08
C LYS A 118 -22.68 -12.85 -8.13
N THR A 119 -22.27 -13.51 -7.05
CA THR A 119 -21.28 -12.98 -6.09
C THR A 119 -19.95 -12.72 -6.78
N ALA A 120 -19.44 -13.70 -7.53
CA ALA A 120 -18.18 -13.58 -8.25
C ALA A 120 -18.20 -12.42 -9.26
N ASN A 121 -19.28 -12.28 -10.03
CA ASN A 121 -19.42 -11.22 -11.03
C ASN A 121 -19.39 -9.83 -10.38
N VAL A 122 -20.20 -9.57 -9.36
CA VAL A 122 -20.24 -8.22 -8.74
C VAL A 122 -18.93 -7.89 -8.03
N MET A 123 -18.24 -8.89 -7.45
CA MET A 123 -16.91 -8.71 -6.89
C MET A 123 -15.87 -8.40 -7.97
N ALA A 124 -15.88 -9.12 -9.08
CA ALA A 124 -14.97 -8.89 -10.20
C ALA A 124 -15.17 -7.49 -10.81
N ASP A 125 -16.42 -7.05 -10.98
CA ASP A 125 -16.73 -5.70 -11.46
C ASP A 125 -16.28 -4.61 -10.48
N ALA A 126 -16.50 -4.81 -9.18
CA ALA A 126 -16.02 -3.89 -8.15
C ALA A 126 -14.49 -3.78 -8.18
N MET A 127 -13.78 -4.90 -8.30
CA MET A 127 -12.32 -4.92 -8.45
C MET A 127 -11.89 -4.19 -9.71
N ARG A 128 -12.50 -4.50 -10.87
CA ARG A 128 -12.15 -3.87 -12.15
C ARG A 128 -12.21 -2.34 -12.07
N LEU A 129 -13.27 -1.80 -11.47
CA LEU A 129 -13.44 -0.35 -11.31
C LEU A 129 -12.46 0.25 -10.30
N ALA A 130 -12.31 -0.38 -9.13
CA ALA A 130 -11.43 0.15 -8.08
C ALA A 130 -9.94 0.09 -8.50
N PHE A 131 -9.52 -0.94 -9.23
CA PHE A 131 -8.16 -1.03 -9.76
C PHE A 131 -7.89 -0.01 -10.88
N ALA A 132 -8.91 0.33 -11.69
CA ALA A 132 -8.79 1.41 -12.66
C ALA A 132 -8.58 2.77 -11.97
N ASP A 133 -9.33 3.06 -10.92
CA ASP A 133 -9.13 4.28 -10.12
C ASP A 133 -7.79 4.29 -9.40
N ARG A 134 -7.38 3.15 -8.82
CA ARG A 134 -6.07 2.99 -8.17
C ARG A 134 -4.92 3.38 -9.11
N ALA A 135 -4.99 2.96 -10.37
CA ALA A 135 -3.92 3.17 -11.34
C ALA A 135 -3.73 4.66 -11.71
N VAL A 136 -4.79 5.47 -11.58
CA VAL A 136 -4.77 6.88 -11.99
C VAL A 136 -4.57 7.83 -10.82
N TRP A 137 -5.16 7.52 -9.65
CA TRP A 137 -5.36 8.52 -8.60
C TRP A 137 -4.57 8.29 -7.32
N ILE A 138 -4.01 7.10 -7.10
CA ILE A 138 -3.36 6.78 -5.83
C ILE A 138 -1.84 6.86 -5.97
N GLY A 139 -1.23 7.69 -5.12
CA GLY A 139 0.22 7.80 -4.96
C GLY A 139 0.58 8.22 -3.54
N ASP A 140 1.82 8.66 -3.35
CA ASP A 140 2.25 9.24 -2.08
C ASP A 140 1.68 10.66 -1.92
N VAL A 141 0.91 10.86 -0.86
CA VAL A 141 0.22 12.11 -0.57
C VAL A 141 1.15 13.26 -0.23
N ASP A 142 2.40 12.96 0.13
CA ASP A 142 3.42 13.99 0.36
C ASP A 142 3.92 14.60 -0.97
N PHE A 143 3.62 13.95 -2.11
CA PHE A 143 4.11 14.34 -3.44
C PHE A 143 2.98 14.66 -4.43
N VAL A 144 1.86 13.94 -4.36
CA VAL A 144 0.73 14.11 -5.28
C VAL A 144 -0.60 14.21 -4.54
N PRO A 145 -1.54 15.04 -5.02
CA PRO A 145 -2.87 15.11 -4.42
C PRO A 145 -3.64 13.81 -4.67
N VAL A 146 -4.04 13.13 -3.59
CA VAL A 146 -4.90 11.93 -3.67
C VAL A 146 -6.34 12.30 -3.27
N PRO A 147 -7.33 12.15 -4.16
CA PRO A 147 -8.72 12.49 -3.87
C PRO A 147 -9.36 11.45 -2.93
N MET A 148 -9.25 11.67 -1.61
CA MET A 148 -9.77 10.75 -0.60
C MET A 148 -11.27 10.91 -0.32
N ARG A 149 -11.85 12.08 -0.60
CA ARG A 149 -13.29 12.36 -0.43
C ARG A 149 -13.99 12.30 -1.79
N GLY A 150 -15.24 11.79 -1.82
CA GLY A 150 -16.09 11.72 -3.01
C GLY A 150 -15.99 10.45 -3.88
N ARG A 151 -14.97 9.60 -3.69
CA ARG A 151 -14.84 8.30 -4.40
C ARG A 151 -15.35 7.10 -3.60
N CYS A 152 -15.48 7.25 -2.28
CA CYS A 152 -16.06 6.23 -1.39
C CYS A 152 -17.60 6.35 -1.27
N THR A 153 -18.22 7.29 -1.98
CA THR A 153 -19.68 7.38 -2.12
C THR A 153 -20.11 6.57 -3.34
N PRO A 154 -21.21 5.79 -3.25
CA PRO A 154 -21.65 5.00 -4.39
C PRO A 154 -21.90 5.93 -5.59
N PRO A 155 -21.41 5.61 -6.79
CA PRO A 155 -21.86 6.31 -7.99
C PRO A 155 -23.37 6.11 -8.07
N THR A 156 -24.12 7.22 -8.15
CA THR A 156 -25.52 7.16 -8.57
C THR A 156 -25.62 6.34 -9.86
N PRO A 157 -26.72 5.63 -10.14
CA PRO A 157 -26.87 4.82 -11.37
C PRO A 157 -26.54 5.57 -12.67
N ALA A 158 -26.64 6.90 -12.68
CA ALA A 158 -26.27 7.77 -13.80
C ALA A 158 -24.75 7.92 -14.05
N ALA A 159 -23.89 7.58 -13.09
CA ALA A 159 -22.45 7.86 -13.16
C ALA A 159 -21.60 6.67 -13.68
N VAL A 160 -22.21 5.49 -13.88
CA VAL A 160 -21.54 4.34 -14.50
C VAL A 160 -21.34 4.54 -16.01
N ALA A 161 -22.02 5.52 -16.61
CA ALA A 161 -22.05 5.74 -18.06
C ALA A 161 -21.21 6.92 -18.58
N ARG A 162 -20.50 7.70 -17.73
CA ARG A 162 -19.73 8.86 -18.22
C ARG A 162 -18.39 9.06 -17.51
N PRO A 163 -17.26 9.07 -18.26
CA PRO A 163 -15.97 9.50 -17.75
C PRO A 163 -15.95 11.03 -17.71
N SER A 164 -16.63 11.65 -16.74
CA SER A 164 -16.38 13.07 -16.46
C SER A 164 -16.57 13.35 -14.98
N CYS A 165 -15.44 13.52 -14.28
CA CYS A 165 -15.40 14.20 -13.00
C CYS A 165 -15.80 15.67 -13.23
N ARG A 166 -17.02 16.05 -12.89
CA ARG A 166 -17.35 17.45 -12.57
C ARG A 166 -18.27 17.48 -11.35
N GLY A 167 -17.83 18.23 -10.35
CA GLY A 167 -18.66 18.80 -9.30
C GLY A 167 -19.00 17.86 -8.16
N CYS A 168 -18.32 18.04 -7.02
CA CYS A 168 -18.94 18.14 -5.69
C CYS A 168 -17.89 18.81 -4.79
N ALA A 169 -18.25 19.98 -4.26
CA ALA A 169 -17.50 20.71 -3.23
C ALA A 169 -17.55 19.96 -1.89
#